data_AF-A0A7S0GFM5-F1
#
_entry.id   AF-A0A7S0GFM5-F1
#
_cell.length_a   1.000
_cell.length_b   1.000
_cell.length_c   1.000
_cell.angle_alpha   90.00
_cell.angle_beta   90.00
_cell.angle_gamma   90.00
#
_symmetry.space_group_name_H-M   'P 1'
#
loop_
_entity.id
_entity.type
_entity.pdbx_description
1 polymer ?
#
loop_
_entity_poly.entity_id
_entity_poly.type
_entity_poly.pdbx_seq_one_letter_code
_entity_poly.pdbx_strand_id
1 'polypeptide(L)'
;EGSTPFGRSYEGVCSSFLGRCSVSTDEDTESTLRLWIKPGSFDKLPVQPEKTSSNEFIRFERPVLCIGAGTGIAPLRSLIRERQAIQNIWNSSMDKNNMEITDTIAADSIKSKHEELEQQYDHTLVFGCRTQNADFHYQE
;
A
#
# COMPACT_ATOMS: atom_id res chain seq x y z
N GLU A 1 2.10 21.55 -16.35
CA GLU A 1 2.29 22.14 -17.70
C GLU A 1 1.34 23.29 -17.88
N GLY A 2 1.64 24.20 -18.80
CA GLY A 2 0.79 25.37 -19.04
C GLY A 2 1.52 26.43 -19.85
N SER A 3 0.98 27.66 -19.79
CA SER A 3 1.56 28.82 -20.45
C SER A 3 1.98 29.86 -19.42
N THR A 4 3.17 30.40 -19.60
CA THR A 4 3.62 31.58 -18.85
C THR A 4 2.74 32.80 -19.21
N PRO A 5 2.76 33.88 -18.40
CA PRO A 5 2.02 35.11 -18.70
C PRO A 5 2.36 35.73 -20.07
N PHE A 6 3.52 35.41 -20.65
CA PHE A 6 3.95 35.87 -21.98
C PHE A 6 3.63 34.86 -23.10
N GLY A 7 2.76 33.87 -22.85
CA GLY A 7 2.31 32.91 -23.84
C GLY A 7 3.31 31.78 -24.16
N ARG A 8 4.48 31.74 -23.52
CA ARG A 8 5.44 30.63 -23.71
C ARG A 8 4.93 29.38 -23.00
N SER A 9 4.95 28.23 -23.67
CA SER A 9 4.65 26.94 -23.06
C SER A 9 5.75 26.53 -22.09
N TYR A 10 5.36 25.82 -21.02
CA TYR A 10 6.31 25.21 -20.10
C TYR A 10 5.82 23.82 -19.67
N GLU A 11 6.79 22.94 -19.45
CA GLU A 11 6.58 21.58 -18.97
C GLU A 11 7.53 21.28 -17.79
N GLY A 12 7.16 20.31 -16.96
CA GLY A 12 8.03 19.83 -15.90
C GLY A 12 9.07 18.89 -16.48
N VAL A 13 10.36 19.21 -16.35
CA VAL A 13 11.46 18.45 -16.97
C VAL A 13 11.42 16.97 -16.55
N CYS A 14 11.45 16.69 -15.24
CA CYS A 14 11.47 15.31 -14.74
C CYS A 14 10.18 14.56 -15.05
N SER A 15 9.01 15.19 -14.85
CA SER A 15 7.72 14.55 -15.11
C SER A 15 7.48 14.28 -16.59
N SER A 16 7.90 15.19 -17.48
CA SER A 16 7.82 15.02 -18.94
C SER A 16 8.78 13.92 -19.42
N PHE A 17 9.99 13.89 -18.87
CA PHE A 17 10.95 12.83 -19.15
C PHE A 17 10.42 11.45 -18.71
N LEU A 18 9.98 11.32 -17.46
CA LEU A 18 9.40 10.08 -16.94
C LEU A 18 8.14 9.65 -17.70
N GLY A 19 7.30 10.62 -18.10
CA GLY A 19 6.13 10.36 -18.93
C GLY A 19 6.51 9.74 -20.28
N ARG A 20 7.57 10.24 -20.93
CA ARG A 20 8.09 9.66 -22.18
C ARG A 20 8.65 8.26 -22.00
N CYS A 21 9.34 8.00 -20.89
CA CYS A 21 9.85 6.66 -20.57
C CYS A 21 8.73 5.62 -20.36
N SER A 22 7.53 6.04 -19.92
CA SER A 22 6.42 5.12 -19.68
C SER A 22 5.66 4.68 -20.95
N VAL A 23 5.90 5.35 -22.09
CA VAL A 23 5.13 5.17 -23.34
C VAL A 23 5.94 4.47 -24.44
N SER A 24 7.25 4.28 -24.28
CA SER A 24 8.07 3.62 -25.29
C SER A 24 7.71 2.14 -25.42
N THR A 25 6.93 1.80 -26.45
CA THR A 25 6.62 0.44 -26.90
C THR A 25 7.70 -0.16 -27.79
N ASP A 26 8.72 0.63 -28.16
CA ASP A 26 9.83 0.17 -28.98
C ASP A 26 10.79 -0.64 -28.12
N GLU A 27 10.81 -1.97 -28.34
CA GLU A 27 11.67 -2.94 -27.63
C GLU A 27 13.18 -2.64 -27.73
N ASP A 28 13.59 -1.74 -28.63
CA ASP A 28 14.98 -1.47 -28.97
C ASP A 28 15.63 -0.28 -28.23
N THR A 29 14.89 0.46 -27.39
CA THR A 29 15.48 1.56 -26.59
C THR A 29 15.22 1.40 -25.10
N GLU A 30 16.14 0.71 -24.43
CA GLU A 30 16.16 0.61 -22.97
C GLU A 30 16.38 2.02 -22.35
N SER A 31 15.31 2.60 -21.82
CA SER A 31 15.36 3.89 -21.11
C SER A 31 16.07 3.71 -19.77
N THR A 32 17.34 4.10 -19.68
CA THR A 32 18.10 4.06 -18.42
C THR A 32 17.87 5.32 -17.59
N LEU A 33 17.44 5.15 -16.34
CA LEU A 33 17.26 6.24 -15.38
C LEU A 33 18.30 6.12 -14.25
N ARG A 34 19.11 7.17 -14.09
CA ARG A 34 20.11 7.23 -13.00
C ARG A 34 19.45 7.81 -11.76
N LEU A 35 19.38 7.01 -10.70
CA LEU A 35 18.78 7.39 -9.41
C LEU A 35 19.78 7.21 -8.27
N TRP A 36 19.58 7.97 -7.20
CA TRP A 36 20.20 7.73 -5.90
C TRP A 36 19.11 7.75 -4.83
N ILE A 37 19.27 6.92 -3.80
CA ILE A 37 18.35 6.87 -2.68
C ILE A 37 18.87 7.78 -1.58
N LYS A 38 18.07 8.79 -1.23
CA LYS A 38 18.31 9.60 -0.03
C LYS A 38 17.39 9.08 1.08
N PRO A 39 17.93 8.59 2.21
CA PRO A 39 17.10 8.19 3.35
C PRO A 39 16.21 9.35 3.81
N GLY A 40 14.91 9.08 3.94
CA GLY A 40 13.91 10.03 4.42
C GLY A 40 13.52 9.78 5.87
N SER A 41 12.66 10.63 6.42
CA SER A 41 12.10 10.49 7.77
C SER A 41 11.03 9.39 7.90
N PHE A 42 10.64 8.76 6.79
CA PHE A 42 9.76 7.60 6.75
C PHE A 42 10.50 6.28 7.01
N ASP A 43 11.72 6.33 7.54
CA ASP A 43 12.50 5.15 7.95
C ASP A 43 11.96 4.48 9.22
N LYS A 44 11.16 5.20 10.01
CA LYS A 44 10.61 4.77 11.32
C LYS A 44 9.12 4.47 11.27
N LEU A 45 8.68 3.79 10.22
CA LEU A 45 7.29 3.40 10.10
C LEU A 45 6.91 2.42 11.21
N PRO A 46 5.75 2.60 11.86
CA PRO A 46 5.38 1.81 13.04
C PRO A 46 4.82 0.44 12.63
N VAL A 47 5.62 -0.42 12.02
CA VAL A 47 5.22 -1.70 11.40
C VAL A 47 5.31 -2.90 12.34
N GLN A 48 5.55 -2.69 13.62
CA GLN A 48 5.74 -3.78 14.58
C GLN A 48 4.41 -4.49 14.88
N PRO A 49 4.31 -5.82 14.68
CA PRO A 49 3.16 -6.58 15.14
C PRO A 49 3.15 -6.67 16.67
N GLU A 50 1.96 -6.72 17.25
CA GLU A 50 1.75 -6.94 18.67
C GLU A 50 2.26 -8.34 19.06
N LYS A 51 3.07 -8.44 20.11
CA LYS A 51 3.73 -9.69 20.52
C LYS A 51 2.80 -10.68 21.24
N THR A 52 1.58 -10.27 21.54
CA THR A 52 0.72 -10.89 22.57
C THR A 52 -0.64 -11.38 22.08
N SER A 53 -0.88 -11.44 20.78
CA SER A 53 -2.20 -11.88 20.29
C SER A 53 -2.36 -13.39 20.39
N SER A 54 -3.00 -13.84 21.48
CA SER A 54 -3.78 -15.09 21.56
C SER A 54 -4.97 -15.12 20.60
N ASN A 55 -5.16 -14.07 19.80
CA ASN A 55 -6.21 -13.92 18.80
C ASN A 55 -5.76 -14.44 17.42
N GLU A 56 -6.73 -14.96 16.66
CA GLU A 56 -6.60 -15.44 15.27
C GLU A 56 -6.15 -14.36 14.25
N PHE A 57 -5.95 -13.10 14.68
CA PHE A 57 -5.60 -11.96 13.81
C PHE A 57 -4.43 -11.15 14.37
N ILE A 58 -3.43 -10.83 13.53
CA ILE A 58 -2.37 -9.88 13.90
C ILE A 58 -2.95 -8.49 14.06
N ARG A 59 -2.59 -7.87 15.17
CA ARG A 59 -2.66 -6.43 15.34
C ARG A 59 -1.27 -5.81 15.33
N PHE A 60 -1.19 -4.56 14.92
CA PHE A 60 0.04 -3.78 15.05
C PHE A 60 0.08 -3.07 16.40
N GLU A 61 1.28 -2.93 16.98
CA GLU A 61 1.48 -2.25 18.27
C GLU A 61 0.94 -0.81 18.25
N ARG A 62 1.02 -0.15 17.10
CA ARG A 62 0.60 1.25 16.93
C ARG A 62 -0.35 1.39 15.75
N PRO A 63 -1.58 1.91 15.97
CA PRO A 63 -2.48 2.26 14.89
C PRO A 63 -1.94 3.48 14.13
N VAL A 64 -2.27 3.59 12.84
CA VAL A 64 -1.82 4.71 12.01
C VAL A 64 -2.99 5.41 11.33
N LEU A 65 -3.04 6.74 11.44
CA LEU A 65 -3.88 7.61 10.62
C LEU A 65 -3.04 8.21 9.49
N CYS A 66 -3.31 7.77 8.27
CA CYS A 66 -2.67 8.25 7.04
C CYS A 66 -3.53 9.35 6.42
N ILE A 67 -2.99 10.55 6.25
CA ILE A 67 -3.69 11.66 5.59
C ILE A 67 -2.84 12.13 4.41
N GLY A 68 -3.36 12.01 3.19
CA GLY A 68 -2.64 12.43 2.00
C GLY A 68 -3.57 12.68 0.82
N ALA A 69 -3.39 13.79 0.12
CA ALA A 69 -4.15 14.13 -1.07
C ALA A 69 -3.25 14.15 -2.31
N GLY A 70 -3.82 13.86 -3.48
CA GLY A 70 -3.10 13.82 -4.75
C GLY A 70 -1.86 12.94 -4.67
N THR A 71 -0.70 13.45 -5.08
CA THR A 71 0.58 12.73 -5.04
C THR A 71 1.12 12.47 -3.63
N GLY A 72 0.56 13.11 -2.59
CA GLY A 72 0.90 12.88 -1.19
C GLY A 72 0.56 11.48 -0.68
N ILE A 73 -0.23 10.71 -1.43
CA ILE A 73 -0.53 9.29 -1.15
C ILE A 73 0.67 8.36 -1.39
N ALA A 74 1.67 8.77 -2.19
CA ALA A 74 2.79 7.93 -2.58
C ALA A 74 3.55 7.28 -1.40
N PRO A 75 4.01 8.00 -0.37
CA PRO A 75 4.68 7.38 0.79
C PRO A 75 3.71 6.54 1.63
N LEU A 76 2.44 6.94 1.72
CA LEU A 76 1.43 6.25 2.54
C LEU A 76 1.06 4.89 1.93
N ARG A 77 1.05 4.80 0.60
CA ARG A 77 0.87 3.53 -0.11
C ARG A 77 1.94 2.50 0.26
N SER A 78 3.20 2.92 0.34
CA SER A 78 4.30 2.04 0.74
C SER A 78 4.10 1.51 2.17
N LEU A 79 3.72 2.39 3.11
CA LEU A 79 3.40 1.99 4.49
C LEU A 79 2.26 0.96 4.55
N ILE A 80 1.16 1.22 3.84
CA ILE A 80 0.00 0.31 3.81
C ILE A 80 0.43 -1.06 3.26
N ARG A 81 1.19 -1.07 2.16
CA ARG A 81 1.70 -2.31 1.56
C ARG A 81 2.63 -3.09 2.48
N GLU A 82 3.50 -2.39 3.22
CA GLU A 82 4.39 -3.04 4.17
C GLU A 82 3.61 -3.71 5.31
N ARG A 83 2.59 -3.03 5.85
CA ARG A 83 1.69 -3.62 6.85
C ARG A 83 0.92 -4.82 6.29
N GLN A 84 0.38 -4.72 5.08
CA GLN A 84 -0.30 -5.84 4.40
C GLN A 84 0.64 -7.03 4.20
N ALA A 85 1.89 -6.79 3.80
CA ALA A 85 2.86 -7.86 3.62
C ALA A 85 3.14 -8.60 4.94
N ILE A 86 3.30 -7.87 6.05
CA ILE A 86 3.49 -8.46 7.38
C ILE A 86 2.28 -9.30 7.79
N GLN A 87 1.06 -8.79 7.54
CA GLN A 87 -0.18 -9.54 7.80
C GLN A 87 -0.22 -10.85 6.99
N ASN A 88 0.07 -10.77 5.69
CA ASN A 88 0.05 -11.92 4.80
C ASN A 88 1.07 -13.01 5.20
N ILE A 89 2.27 -12.61 5.61
CA ILE A 89 3.33 -13.54 6.04
C ILE A 89 2.87 -14.38 7.24
N TRP A 90 2.20 -13.76 8.21
CA TRP A 90 1.78 -14.45 9.42
C TRP A 90 0.52 -15.29 9.20
N ASN A 91 -0.46 -14.80 8.43
CA ASN A 91 -1.61 -15.61 8.04
C ASN A 91 -1.14 -16.88 7.31
N SER A 92 -0.18 -16.73 6.39
CA SER A 92 0.45 -17.87 5.71
C SER A 92 1.19 -18.82 6.67
N SER A 93 1.71 -18.32 7.79
CA SER A 93 2.37 -19.15 8.81
C SER A 93 1.36 -19.91 9.69
N MET A 94 0.21 -19.30 9.98
CA MET A 94 -0.88 -19.95 10.71
C MET A 94 -1.55 -21.04 9.87
N ASP A 95 -1.78 -20.81 8.58
CA ASP A 95 -2.36 -21.81 7.68
C ASP A 95 -1.48 -23.07 7.58
N LYS A 96 -0.15 -22.90 7.55
CA LYS A 96 0.80 -24.03 7.57
C LYS A 96 0.74 -24.83 8.88
N ASN A 97 0.63 -24.15 10.02
CA ASN A 97 0.53 -24.80 11.32
C ASN A 97 -0.82 -25.51 11.51
N ASN A 98 -1.90 -24.94 10.96
CA ASN A 98 -3.24 -25.54 11.04
C ASN A 98 -3.40 -26.73 10.08
N MET A 99 -2.73 -26.72 8.92
CA MET A 99 -2.78 -27.84 7.96
C MET A 99 -2.09 -29.10 8.50
N GLU A 100 -1.16 -28.99 9.45
CA GLU A 100 -0.61 -30.14 10.19
C GLU A 100 -1.55 -30.69 11.28
N ILE A 101 -2.59 -29.95 11.67
CA ILE A 101 -3.52 -30.32 12.77
C ILE A 101 -4.85 -30.87 12.22
N THR A 102 -5.21 -30.58 10.96
CA THR A 102 -6.54 -30.90 10.40
C THR A 102 -6.74 -32.33 9.89
N ASP A 103 -5.80 -33.25 10.06
CA ASP A 103 -6.04 -34.67 9.79
C ASP A 103 -6.86 -35.38 10.89
N THR A 104 -7.45 -34.66 11.87
CA THR A 104 -8.14 -35.34 12.99
C THR A 104 -9.46 -34.76 13.52
N ILE A 105 -9.96 -33.57 13.14
CA ILE A 105 -11.23 -33.07 13.73
C ILE A 105 -12.18 -32.43 12.71
N ALA A 106 -13.42 -32.93 12.71
CA ALA A 106 -14.46 -32.77 11.70
C ALA A 106 -15.16 -31.39 11.64
N ALA A 107 -15.25 -30.90 10.40
CA ALA A 107 -16.25 -30.11 9.66
C ALA A 107 -17.40 -29.27 10.30
N ASP A 108 -17.77 -29.35 11.57
CA ASP A 108 -19.10 -28.84 12.01
C ASP A 108 -19.12 -27.46 12.71
N SER A 109 -17.99 -26.76 12.88
CA SER A 109 -17.95 -25.46 13.60
C SER A 109 -17.82 -24.19 12.74
N ILE A 110 -17.90 -24.29 11.40
CA ILE A 110 -17.48 -23.17 10.51
C ILE A 110 -18.58 -22.10 10.31
N LYS A 111 -19.85 -22.35 10.66
CA LYS A 111 -20.96 -21.47 10.24
C LYS A 111 -21.36 -20.32 11.18
N SER A 112 -20.81 -20.17 12.39
CA SER A 112 -21.28 -19.13 13.34
C SER A 112 -20.31 -17.99 13.66
N LYS A 113 -19.16 -17.87 12.98
CA LYS A 113 -18.14 -16.83 13.24
C LYS A 113 -18.24 -15.59 12.32
N HIS A 114 -19.29 -15.46 11.50
CA HIS A 114 -19.29 -14.52 10.37
C HIS A 114 -19.83 -13.11 10.66
N GLU A 115 -20.41 -12.84 11.84
CA GLU A 115 -21.13 -11.58 12.12
C GLU A 115 -20.53 -10.67 13.22
N GLU A 116 -19.48 -11.07 13.94
CA GLU A 116 -18.80 -10.23 14.96
C GLU A 116 -17.30 -10.00 14.69
N LEU A 117 -16.85 -10.25 13.47
CA LEU A 117 -15.56 -9.73 13.01
C LEU A 117 -15.73 -8.25 12.69
N GLU A 118 -15.79 -7.41 13.73
CA GLU A 118 -15.26 -6.06 13.59
C GLU A 118 -13.83 -6.24 13.08
N GLN A 119 -13.64 -6.10 11.77
CA GLN A 119 -12.33 -5.93 11.16
C GLN A 119 -11.78 -4.65 11.76
N GLN A 120 -11.13 -4.79 12.91
CA GLN A 120 -10.53 -3.68 13.61
C GLN A 120 -9.34 -3.26 12.76
N TYR A 121 -9.57 -2.29 11.89
CA TYR A 121 -8.54 -1.77 11.00
C TYR A 121 -7.53 -0.97 11.83
N ASP A 122 -6.32 -1.51 11.98
CA ASP A 122 -5.22 -0.82 12.67
C ASP A 122 -4.55 0.28 11.83
N HIS A 123 -5.17 0.65 10.71
CA HIS A 123 -4.79 1.79 9.90
C HIS A 123 -6.02 2.41 9.22
N THR A 124 -6.05 3.73 9.14
CA THR A 124 -7.10 4.49 8.45
C THR A 124 -6.45 5.43 7.44
N LEU A 125 -6.98 5.45 6.21
CA LEU A 125 -6.54 6.37 5.17
C LEU A 125 -7.62 7.42 4.89
N VAL A 126 -7.24 8.69 5.00
CA VAL A 126 -8.01 9.83 4.52
C VAL A 126 -7.32 10.34 3.25
N PHE A 127 -7.94 10.06 2.11
CA PHE A 127 -7.44 10.45 0.79
C PHE A 127 -8.30 11.55 0.17
N GLY A 128 -7.66 12.46 -0.57
CA GLY A 128 -8.33 13.52 -1.33
C GLY A 128 -7.83 13.64 -2.76
N CYS A 129 -8.76 13.80 -3.70
CA CYS A 129 -8.51 14.13 -5.11
C CYS A 129 -9.52 15.18 -5.60
N ARG A 130 -9.41 15.64 -6.85
CA ARG A 130 -10.37 16.61 -7.40
C ARG A 130 -11.71 15.94 -7.68
N THR A 131 -11.68 14.83 -8.39
CA THR A 131 -12.86 14.00 -8.66
C THR A 131 -12.45 12.53 -8.75
N GLN A 132 -13.39 11.63 -8.42
CA GLN A 132 -13.13 10.20 -8.46
C GLN A 132 -12.71 9.70 -9.85
N ASN A 133 -13.28 10.27 -10.91
CA ASN A 133 -13.04 9.83 -12.29
C ASN A 133 -11.86 10.54 -12.98
N ALA A 134 -11.16 11.45 -12.29
CA ALA A 134 -10.05 12.20 -12.90
C ALA A 134 -8.69 11.81 -12.29
N ASP A 135 -8.56 11.91 -10.97
CA ASP A 135 -7.27 11.81 -10.28
C ASP A 135 -7.34 11.00 -8.97
N PHE A 136 -8.21 9.99 -8.93
CA PHE A 136 -8.26 9.02 -7.84
C PHE A 136 -7.11 8.01 -7.98
N HIS A 137 -5.95 8.38 -7.43
CA HIS A 137 -4.75 7.55 -7.49
C HIS A 137 -4.93 6.21 -6.76
N TYR A 138 -4.49 5.12 -7.41
CA TYR A 138 -4.49 3.76 -6.85
C TYR A 138 -5.89 3.24 -6.46
N GLN A 139 -6.86 3.46 -7.34
CA GLN A 139 -8.25 3.02 -7.13
C GLN A 139 -8.40 1.49 -7.11
N GLU A 140 -7.56 0.78 -7.87
CA GLU A 140 -7.47 -0.69 -7.92
C GLU A 140 -6.71 -1.25 -6.70
#